data_AF-A0A353QBY6-F1
#
_entry.id   AF-A0A353QBY6-F1
#
_cell.length_a   1.000
_cell.length_b   1.000
_cell.length_c   1.000
_cell.angle_alpha   90.00
_cell.angle_beta   90.00
_cell.angle_gamma   90.00
#
_symmetry.space_group_name_H-M   'P 1'
#
loop_
_entity.id
_entity.type
_entity.pdbx_description
1 polymer ?
#
loop_
_entity_poly.entity_id
_entity_poly.type
_entity_poly.pdbx_seq_one_letter_code
_entity_poly.pdbx_strand_id
1 'polypeptide(L)'
;MSFSKYISGIYTGLKSLVGGMMVTWKQFWSKKVTMEYPENRKTLVISDRWRSELIMPHDENNEHACTACGICMRNCPNGTINVISKKVVNEEGKSRVALDKHLWDYGMCTFCNICVISCPSNAIIFNNDFEGAVFDREKLHHQLNHPGSKLREKKKTVPAAPKTPVAPAPEATEATRPTPSVVTAGTSTSPADNKTDNAPKTNPSGNLSNEHTDKENN
;
A
#
# COMPACT_ATOMS: atom_id res chain seq x y z
N MET A 1 1.91 -18.58 60.85
CA MET A 1 2.24 -18.12 59.48
C MET A 1 3.69 -17.64 59.49
N SER A 2 4.59 -18.32 58.79
CA SER A 2 6.05 -18.15 58.98
C SER A 2 6.55 -16.84 58.36
N PHE A 3 7.09 -15.96 59.19
CA PHE A 3 7.68 -14.65 58.85
C PHE A 3 8.71 -14.74 57.70
N SER A 4 9.46 -15.83 57.62
CA SER A 4 10.43 -16.11 56.55
C SER A 4 9.78 -16.18 55.15
N LYS A 5 8.55 -16.72 55.04
CA LYS A 5 7.83 -16.79 53.75
C LYS A 5 7.35 -15.41 53.28
N TYR A 6 7.01 -14.51 54.20
CA TYR A 6 6.59 -13.15 53.90
C TYR A 6 7.77 -12.30 53.37
N ILE A 7 8.93 -12.37 54.03
CA ILE A 7 10.15 -11.68 53.60
C ILE A 7 10.65 -12.18 52.23
N SER A 8 10.59 -13.50 51.99
CA SER A 8 10.92 -14.09 50.68
C SER A 8 9.99 -13.59 49.56
N GLY A 9 8.70 -13.41 49.85
CA GLY A 9 7.73 -12.82 48.92
C GLY A 9 8.06 -11.36 48.56
N ILE A 10 8.41 -10.55 49.56
CA ILE A 10 8.84 -9.15 49.36
C ILE A 10 10.12 -9.08 48.52
N TYR A 11 11.12 -9.91 48.81
CA TYR A 11 12.36 -9.94 48.03
C TYR A 11 12.13 -10.34 46.58
N THR A 12 11.25 -11.32 46.35
CA THR A 12 10.85 -11.73 45.00
C THR A 12 10.16 -10.58 44.25
N GLY A 13 9.27 -9.83 44.93
CA GLY A 13 8.62 -8.65 44.38
C GLY A 13 9.58 -7.49 44.10
N LEU A 14 10.57 -7.25 44.97
CA LEU A 14 11.58 -6.23 44.75
C LEU A 14 12.51 -6.60 43.59
N LYS A 15 12.90 -7.88 43.49
CA LYS A 15 13.74 -8.39 42.40
C LYS A 15 13.04 -8.26 41.06
N SER A 16 11.73 -8.54 40.98
CA SER A 16 10.97 -8.35 39.75
C SER A 16 10.78 -6.87 39.40
N LEU A 17 10.57 -6.01 40.40
CA LEU A 17 10.47 -4.56 40.21
C LEU A 17 11.78 -3.96 39.66
N VAL A 18 12.91 -4.30 40.27
CA VAL A 18 14.23 -3.85 39.80
C VAL A 18 14.53 -4.41 38.40
N GLY A 19 14.14 -5.67 38.14
CA GLY A 19 14.22 -6.26 36.80
C GLY A 19 13.46 -5.44 35.75
N GLY A 20 12.22 -5.03 36.06
CA GLY A 20 11.43 -4.15 35.19
C GLY A 20 12.08 -2.77 34.99
N MET A 21 12.54 -2.14 36.07
CA MET A 21 13.22 -0.85 36.01
C MET A 21 14.50 -0.90 35.15
N MET A 22 15.25 -2.01 35.22
CA MET A 22 16.45 -2.20 34.41
C MET A 22 16.14 -2.28 32.90
N VAL A 23 15.01 -2.87 32.53
CA VAL A 23 14.55 -2.90 31.13
C VAL A 23 14.16 -1.49 30.66
N THR A 24 13.42 -0.74 31.48
CA THR A 24 13.09 0.66 31.19
C THR A 24 14.34 1.52 31.05
N TRP A 25 15.30 1.35 31.96
CA TRP A 25 16.59 2.02 31.90
C TRP A 25 17.33 1.70 30.59
N LYS A 26 17.40 0.42 30.21
CA LYS A 26 18.00 0.03 28.92
C LYS A 26 17.29 0.68 27.72
N GLN A 27 15.97 0.76 27.73
CA GLN A 27 15.21 1.37 26.65
C GLN A 27 15.39 2.89 26.58
N PHE A 28 15.54 3.57 27.72
CA PHE A 28 15.76 5.03 27.78
C PHE A 28 17.03 5.48 27.05
N TRP A 29 18.12 4.68 27.13
CA TRP A 29 19.37 4.94 26.40
C TRP A 29 19.41 4.34 24.99
N SER A 30 18.40 3.59 24.57
CA SER A 30 18.34 3.05 23.21
C SER A 30 18.02 4.14 22.19
N LYS A 31 18.45 3.96 20.94
CA LYS A 31 18.12 4.90 19.85
C LYS A 31 16.61 4.87 19.58
N LYS A 32 16.03 6.05 19.35
CA LYS A 32 14.62 6.20 18.98
C LYS A 32 14.38 5.58 17.60
N VAL A 33 13.40 4.67 17.52
CA VAL A 33 12.93 4.05 16.26
C VAL A 33 11.82 4.89 15.60
N THR A 34 11.37 5.96 16.27
CA THR A 34 10.32 6.86 15.78
C THR A 34 10.71 7.50 14.45
N MET A 35 9.78 7.51 13.51
CA MET A 35 9.86 8.29 12.28
C MET A 35 9.09 9.59 12.51
N GLU A 36 9.77 10.73 12.47
CA GLU A 36 9.14 12.03 12.63
C GLU A 36 8.42 12.42 11.35
N TYR A 37 7.11 12.63 11.47
CA TYR A 37 6.25 13.09 10.38
C TYR A 37 5.84 14.53 10.72
N PRO A 38 5.96 15.50 9.80
CA PRO A 38 6.11 15.37 8.34
C PRO A 38 7.54 15.38 7.76
N GLU A 39 8.58 15.61 8.56
CA GLU A 39 9.95 15.91 8.09
C GLU A 39 10.59 14.75 7.33
N ASN A 40 10.24 13.52 7.67
CA ASN A 40 10.87 12.31 7.14
C ASN A 40 10.07 11.61 6.02
N ARG A 41 9.16 12.31 5.33
CA ARG A 41 8.31 11.75 4.24
C ARG A 41 9.09 10.99 3.18
N LYS A 42 10.29 11.45 2.82
CA LYS A 42 11.11 10.84 1.74
C LYS A 42 11.72 9.49 2.11
N THR A 43 11.91 9.20 3.40
CA THR A 43 12.42 7.89 3.84
C THR A 43 11.30 6.98 4.34
N LEU A 44 10.04 7.46 4.36
CA LEU A 44 8.88 6.66 4.68
C LEU A 44 8.62 5.68 3.53
N VAL A 45 9.08 4.45 3.71
CA VAL A 45 8.87 3.38 2.73
C VAL A 45 7.44 2.87 2.86
N ILE A 46 6.56 3.30 1.97
CA ILE A 46 5.21 2.77 1.84
C ILE A 46 5.28 1.54 0.92
N SER A 47 4.51 0.50 1.24
CA SER A 47 4.45 -0.70 0.42
C SER A 47 3.89 -0.40 -0.98
N ASP A 48 4.44 -1.04 -2.02
CA ASP A 48 3.94 -0.95 -3.40
C ASP A 48 2.47 -1.37 -3.57
N ARG A 49 1.92 -2.13 -2.61
CA ARG A 49 0.53 -2.62 -2.62
C ARG A 49 -0.39 -1.83 -1.68
N TRP A 50 0.08 -0.69 -1.18
CA TRP A 50 -0.74 0.18 -0.36
C TRP A 50 -1.94 0.70 -1.17
N ARG A 51 -3.00 1.06 -0.44
CA ARG A 51 -4.29 1.42 -1.04
C ARG A 51 -4.80 2.65 -0.34
N SER A 52 -4.54 3.80 -0.95
CA SER A 52 -5.03 5.07 -0.41
C SER A 52 -5.97 5.75 -1.38
N GLU A 53 -5.48 6.41 -2.42
CA GLU A 53 -6.34 7.11 -3.37
C GLU A 53 -6.63 6.23 -4.57
N LEU A 54 -7.90 6.19 -4.98
CA LEU A 54 -8.31 5.52 -6.20
C LEU A 54 -8.15 6.50 -7.36
N ILE A 55 -7.33 6.14 -8.35
CA ILE A 55 -7.06 6.96 -9.53
C ILE A 55 -7.46 6.22 -10.81
N MET A 56 -7.79 7.00 -11.84
CA MET A 56 -7.94 6.51 -13.21
C MET A 56 -6.75 7.01 -14.03
N PRO A 57 -5.81 6.13 -14.42
CA PRO A 57 -4.68 6.55 -15.25
C PRO A 57 -5.14 7.07 -16.61
N HIS A 58 -4.61 8.23 -16.99
CA HIS A 58 -4.78 8.82 -18.32
C HIS A 58 -3.41 8.91 -19.00
N ASP A 59 -3.39 8.70 -20.32
CA ASP A 59 -2.17 8.91 -21.12
C ASP A 59 -1.98 10.40 -21.46
N GLU A 60 -0.89 10.73 -22.15
CA GLU A 60 -0.57 12.09 -22.63
C GLU A 60 -1.70 12.72 -23.46
N ASN A 61 -2.49 11.90 -24.17
CA ASN A 61 -3.63 12.33 -24.98
C ASN A 61 -4.95 12.43 -24.18
N ASN A 62 -4.91 12.34 -22.85
CA ASN A 62 -6.07 12.30 -21.97
C ASN A 62 -7.02 11.11 -22.26
N GLU A 63 -6.43 9.96 -22.62
CA GLU A 63 -7.17 8.73 -22.90
C GLU A 63 -7.13 7.76 -21.71
N HIS A 64 -8.29 7.22 -21.35
CA HIS A 64 -8.46 6.25 -20.26
C HIS A 64 -8.87 4.87 -20.76
N ALA A 65 -8.68 3.82 -19.96
CA ALA A 65 -9.11 2.46 -20.30
C ALA A 65 -10.56 2.10 -19.88
N CYS A 66 -11.31 3.03 -19.26
CA CYS A 66 -12.64 2.74 -18.72
C CYS A 66 -13.72 2.62 -19.81
N THR A 67 -14.33 1.44 -19.95
CA THR A 67 -15.41 1.17 -20.92
C THR A 67 -16.83 1.45 -20.41
N ALA A 68 -16.96 2.08 -19.24
CA ALA A 68 -18.25 2.36 -18.59
C ALA A 68 -19.14 1.13 -18.36
N CYS A 69 -18.56 -0.06 -18.12
CA CYS A 69 -19.31 -1.31 -17.90
C CYS A 69 -20.09 -1.39 -16.56
N GLY A 70 -19.76 -0.51 -15.60
CA GLY A 70 -20.42 -0.42 -14.29
C GLY A 70 -20.18 -1.60 -13.34
N ILE A 71 -19.24 -2.52 -13.65
CA ILE A 71 -18.92 -3.68 -12.79
C ILE A 71 -18.34 -3.20 -11.44
N CYS A 72 -17.45 -2.21 -11.45
CA CYS A 72 -16.86 -1.63 -10.24
C CYS A 72 -17.92 -1.06 -9.28
N MET A 73 -18.95 -0.41 -9.81
CA MET A 73 -20.09 0.12 -9.05
C MET A 73 -20.92 -1.01 -8.44
N ARG A 74 -21.30 -2.02 -9.23
CA ARG A 74 -22.10 -3.17 -8.76
C ARG A 74 -21.39 -4.01 -7.69
N ASN A 75 -20.08 -4.15 -7.81
CA ASN A 75 -19.28 -4.95 -6.88
C ASN A 75 -18.78 -4.16 -5.67
N CYS A 76 -19.03 -2.85 -5.60
CA CYS A 76 -18.61 -2.05 -4.45
C CYS A 76 -19.49 -2.39 -3.25
N PRO A 77 -18.95 -2.96 -2.15
CA PRO A 77 -19.76 -3.36 -1.00
C PRO A 77 -20.43 -2.17 -0.29
N ASN A 78 -19.84 -0.97 -0.41
CA ASN A 78 -20.36 0.25 0.21
C ASN A 78 -20.98 1.23 -0.81
N GLY A 79 -21.11 0.84 -2.09
CA GLY A 79 -21.75 1.69 -3.11
C GLY A 79 -21.07 3.05 -3.39
N THR A 80 -19.77 3.17 -3.12
CA THR A 80 -19.03 4.46 -3.21
C THR A 80 -18.74 4.96 -4.63
N ILE A 81 -18.90 4.10 -5.63
CA ILE A 81 -18.55 4.40 -7.02
C ILE A 81 -19.82 4.59 -7.83
N ASN A 82 -19.92 5.69 -8.57
CA ASN A 82 -21.00 5.94 -9.52
C ASN A 82 -20.44 6.14 -10.93
N VAL A 83 -20.86 5.29 -11.87
CA VAL A 83 -20.42 5.33 -13.27
C VAL A 83 -21.58 5.81 -14.15
N ILE A 84 -21.47 7.03 -14.66
CA ILE A 84 -22.43 7.64 -15.57
C ILE A 84 -21.92 7.43 -17.00
N SER A 85 -22.78 6.90 -17.86
CA SER A 85 -22.46 6.59 -19.26
C SER A 85 -23.33 7.40 -20.22
N LYS A 86 -22.77 7.71 -21.38
CA LYS A 86 -23.47 8.39 -22.49
C LYS A 86 -23.37 7.56 -23.77
N LYS A 87 -24.40 7.65 -24.61
CA LYS A 87 -24.37 7.05 -25.95
C LYS A 87 -23.78 8.07 -26.91
N VAL A 88 -22.68 7.70 -27.56
CA VAL A 88 -22.03 8.50 -28.60
C VAL A 88 -22.23 7.77 -29.92
N VAL A 89 -22.71 8.48 -30.94
CA VAL A 89 -22.87 7.95 -32.29
C VAL A 89 -21.59 8.26 -33.05
N ASN A 90 -20.91 7.24 -33.55
CA ASN A 90 -19.76 7.44 -34.42
C ASN A 90 -20.21 7.89 -35.82
N GLU A 91 -19.27 8.40 -36.61
CA GLU A 91 -19.49 8.78 -38.02
C GLU A 91 -20.06 7.63 -38.87
N GLU A 92 -19.80 6.38 -38.49
CA GLU A 92 -20.37 5.16 -39.09
C GLU A 92 -21.81 4.82 -38.67
N GLY A 93 -22.49 5.70 -37.90
CA GLY A 93 -23.85 5.47 -37.39
C GLY A 93 -23.97 4.43 -36.27
N LYS A 94 -22.87 3.78 -35.88
CA LYS A 94 -22.84 2.83 -34.76
C LYS A 94 -22.80 3.58 -33.44
N SER A 95 -23.79 3.36 -32.58
CA SER A 95 -23.78 3.86 -31.21
C SER A 95 -22.80 3.07 -30.34
N ARG A 96 -21.91 3.77 -29.64
CA ARG A 96 -21.01 3.21 -28.63
C ARG A 96 -21.34 3.84 -27.27
N VAL A 97 -21.23 3.04 -26.21
CA VAL A 97 -21.33 3.53 -24.84
C VAL A 97 -19.97 4.14 -24.47
N ALA A 98 -19.96 5.41 -24.12
CA ALA A 98 -18.80 6.13 -23.63
C ALA A 98 -18.99 6.52 -22.16
N LEU A 99 -17.88 6.67 -21.44
CA LEU A 99 -17.90 7.21 -20.09
C LEU A 99 -18.25 8.71 -20.13
N ASP A 100 -19.15 9.14 -19.24
CA ASP A 100 -19.39 10.56 -19.01
C ASP A 100 -18.72 11.02 -17.72
N LYS A 101 -19.08 10.40 -16.59
CA LYS A 101 -18.48 10.68 -15.29
C LYS A 101 -18.24 9.39 -14.52
N HIS A 102 -17.07 9.29 -13.89
CA HIS A 102 -16.73 8.24 -12.94
C HIS A 102 -16.49 8.90 -11.58
N LEU A 103 -17.51 8.87 -10.74
CA LEU A 103 -17.50 9.50 -9.42
C LEU A 103 -17.11 8.46 -8.37
N TRP A 104 -16.37 8.90 -7.36
CA TRP A 104 -15.93 8.09 -6.24
C TRP A 104 -16.03 8.91 -4.95
N ASP A 105 -16.81 8.40 -3.98
CA ASP A 105 -16.85 8.97 -2.64
C ASP A 105 -15.69 8.38 -1.81
N TYR A 106 -14.64 9.20 -1.62
CA TYR A 106 -13.47 8.87 -0.82
C TYR A 106 -13.82 8.71 0.66
N GLY A 107 -14.75 9.51 1.19
CA GLY A 107 -15.15 9.52 2.59
C GLY A 107 -15.94 8.28 3.02
N MET A 108 -16.62 7.62 2.08
CA MET A 108 -17.29 6.35 2.32
C MET A 108 -16.45 5.13 1.90
N CYS A 109 -15.32 5.31 1.21
CA CYS A 109 -14.57 4.18 0.67
C CYS A 109 -13.92 3.35 1.79
N THR A 110 -13.98 2.02 1.67
CA THR A 110 -13.33 1.09 2.62
C THR A 110 -12.00 0.53 2.11
N PHE A 111 -11.51 0.99 0.96
CA PHE A 111 -10.22 0.60 0.36
C PHE A 111 -10.04 -0.93 0.15
N CYS A 112 -11.15 -1.64 -0.06
CA CYS A 112 -11.18 -3.11 -0.15
C CYS A 112 -10.54 -3.71 -1.42
N ASN A 113 -10.22 -2.90 -2.44
CA ASN A 113 -9.64 -3.32 -3.73
C ASN A 113 -10.54 -4.10 -4.70
N ILE A 114 -11.80 -4.34 -4.36
CA ILE A 114 -12.70 -5.15 -5.20
C ILE A 114 -12.95 -4.48 -6.56
N CYS A 115 -13.09 -3.15 -6.59
CA CYS A 115 -13.34 -2.39 -7.82
C CYS A 115 -12.17 -2.50 -8.83
N VAL A 116 -10.92 -2.53 -8.35
CA VAL A 116 -9.72 -2.67 -9.19
C VAL A 116 -9.62 -4.10 -9.72
N ILE A 117 -9.75 -5.11 -8.85
CA ILE A 117 -9.62 -6.52 -9.22
C ILE A 117 -10.73 -6.96 -10.19
N SER A 118 -11.94 -6.44 -10.01
CA SER A 118 -13.08 -6.76 -10.88
C SER A 118 -13.14 -5.95 -12.17
N CYS A 119 -12.22 -4.98 -12.38
CA CYS A 119 -12.22 -4.16 -13.57
C CYS A 119 -11.69 -4.95 -14.79
N PRO A 120 -12.52 -5.24 -15.80
CA PRO A 120 -12.08 -6.04 -16.95
C PRO A 120 -11.07 -5.33 -17.86
N SER A 121 -10.99 -4.00 -17.76
CA SER A 121 -10.08 -3.17 -18.56
C SER A 121 -8.93 -2.57 -17.74
N ASN A 122 -8.80 -2.92 -16.45
CA ASN A 122 -7.80 -2.37 -15.53
C ASN A 122 -7.74 -0.83 -15.57
N ALA A 123 -8.92 -0.18 -15.60
CA ALA A 123 -9.02 1.26 -15.81
C ALA A 123 -8.80 2.11 -14.55
N ILE A 124 -8.87 1.50 -13.38
CA ILE A 124 -8.70 2.17 -12.09
C ILE A 124 -7.67 1.40 -11.26
N ILE A 125 -6.85 2.12 -10.51
CA ILE A 125 -5.82 1.57 -9.62
C ILE A 125 -5.77 2.38 -8.34
N PHE A 126 -5.26 1.78 -7.25
CA PHE A 126 -4.89 2.55 -6.07
C PHE A 126 -3.48 3.11 -6.22
N ASN A 127 -3.27 4.35 -5.79
CA ASN A 127 -1.96 4.93 -5.58
C ASN A 127 -1.54 4.81 -4.11
N ASN A 128 -0.36 5.35 -3.81
CA ASN A 128 0.21 5.39 -2.45
C ASN A 128 0.08 6.76 -1.77
N ASP A 129 -0.69 7.69 -2.34
CA ASP A 129 -0.92 9.01 -1.75
C ASP A 129 -1.96 8.91 -0.63
N PHE A 130 -1.49 8.93 0.62
CA PHE A 130 -2.31 8.67 1.81
C PHE A 130 -2.85 9.95 2.47
N GLU A 131 -2.53 11.12 1.95
CA GLU A 131 -2.78 12.40 2.60
C GLU A 131 -4.05 13.11 2.08
N GLY A 132 -5.15 12.37 1.97
CA GLY A 132 -6.42 12.89 1.47
C GLY A 132 -7.27 13.66 2.49
N ALA A 133 -6.69 14.16 3.59
CA ALA A 133 -7.46 14.85 4.62
C ALA A 133 -7.91 16.24 4.16
N VAL A 134 -9.21 16.52 4.28
CA VAL A 134 -9.83 17.80 3.87
C VAL A 134 -10.79 18.29 4.95
N PHE A 135 -11.02 19.60 5.00
CA PHE A 135 -11.94 20.22 5.97
C PHE A 135 -13.42 20.10 5.59
N ASP A 136 -13.71 20.01 4.28
CA ASP A 136 -15.08 19.99 3.76
C ASP A 136 -15.44 18.61 3.22
N ARG A 137 -16.62 18.10 3.58
CA ARG A 137 -17.09 16.78 3.12
C ARG A 137 -17.25 16.70 1.60
N GLU A 138 -17.65 17.79 0.95
CA GLU A 138 -17.85 17.81 -0.51
C GLU A 138 -16.55 17.55 -1.28
N LYS A 139 -15.40 17.91 -0.71
CA LYS A 139 -14.08 17.65 -1.30
C LYS A 139 -13.69 16.17 -1.29
N LEU A 140 -14.40 15.33 -0.52
CA LEU A 140 -14.24 13.87 -0.52
C LEU A 140 -14.96 13.20 -1.70
N HIS A 141 -15.74 13.94 -2.48
CA HIS A 141 -16.37 13.41 -3.69
C HIS A 141 -15.45 13.66 -4.89
N HIS A 142 -14.69 12.64 -5.29
CA HIS A 142 -13.70 12.74 -6.36
C HIS A 142 -14.33 12.34 -7.70
N GLN A 143 -13.96 13.04 -8.77
CA GLN A 143 -14.22 12.59 -10.13
C GLN A 143 -12.93 12.01 -10.72
N LEU A 144 -12.94 10.71 -11.02
CA LEU A 144 -11.73 10.00 -11.46
C LEU A 144 -11.36 10.31 -12.91
N ASN A 145 -12.33 10.53 -13.78
CA ASN A 145 -12.08 10.86 -15.19
C ASN A 145 -11.87 12.35 -15.38
N HIS A 146 -10.87 12.72 -16.18
CA HIS A 146 -10.63 14.12 -16.50
C HIS A 146 -11.69 14.69 -17.45
N PRO A 147 -11.96 16.01 -17.42
CA PRO A 147 -12.82 16.66 -18.41
C PRO A 147 -12.32 16.41 -19.84
N GLY A 148 -13.23 16.04 -20.75
CA GLY A 148 -12.88 15.78 -22.15
C GLY A 148 -12.11 14.48 -22.42
N SER A 149 -11.93 13.62 -21.40
CA SER A 149 -11.23 12.34 -21.56
C SER A 149 -11.96 11.42 -22.53
N LYS A 150 -11.19 10.63 -23.29
CA LYS A 150 -11.73 9.66 -24.26
C LYS A 150 -11.33 8.24 -23.90
N LEU A 151 -12.12 7.27 -24.38
CA LEU A 151 -11.75 5.87 -24.28
C LEU A 151 -10.57 5.60 -25.22
N ARG A 152 -9.49 5.06 -24.67
CA ARG A 152 -8.35 4.59 -25.44
C ARG A 152 -8.80 3.58 -26.47
N GLU A 153 -8.54 3.87 -27.75
CA GLU A 153 -8.76 2.88 -28.78
C GLU A 153 -7.77 1.75 -28.57
N LYS A 154 -8.29 0.53 -28.33
CA LYS A 154 -7.42 -0.64 -28.26
C LYS A 154 -6.75 -0.80 -29.62
N LYS A 155 -5.53 -0.29 -29.79
CA LYS A 155 -4.58 -0.89 -30.73
C LYS A 155 -4.54 -2.35 -30.32
N LYS A 156 -4.89 -3.24 -31.25
CA LYS A 156 -4.99 -4.70 -31.02
C LYS A 156 -3.57 -5.24 -30.79
N THR A 157 -2.98 -4.92 -29.66
CA THR A 157 -1.73 -5.49 -29.20
C THR A 157 -2.07 -6.83 -28.59
N VAL A 158 -1.51 -7.85 -29.24
CA VAL A 158 -1.43 -9.25 -28.86
C VAL A 158 -1.38 -9.41 -27.33
N PRO A 159 -2.05 -10.42 -26.75
CA PRO A 159 -2.04 -10.66 -25.31
C PRO A 159 -0.63 -10.54 -24.75
N ALA A 160 -0.50 -9.83 -23.63
CA ALA A 160 0.73 -9.78 -22.86
C ALA A 160 1.28 -11.22 -22.75
N ALA A 161 2.47 -11.42 -23.30
CA ALA A 161 3.14 -12.71 -23.29
C ALA A 161 3.05 -13.31 -21.88
N PRO A 162 2.72 -14.61 -21.75
CA PRO A 162 2.64 -15.24 -20.45
C PRO A 162 3.96 -14.98 -19.73
N LYS A 163 3.87 -14.41 -18.52
CA LYS A 163 5.02 -14.22 -17.65
C LYS A 163 5.76 -15.55 -17.63
N THR A 164 6.95 -15.56 -18.21
CA THR A 164 7.83 -16.72 -18.24
C THR A 164 7.89 -17.28 -16.81
N PRO A 165 7.66 -18.59 -16.60
CA PRO A 165 7.86 -19.18 -15.29
C PRO A 165 9.29 -18.86 -14.86
N VAL A 166 9.43 -18.23 -13.70
CA VAL A 166 10.73 -18.12 -13.05
C VAL A 166 11.25 -19.55 -12.92
N ALA A 167 12.32 -19.86 -13.66
CA ALA A 167 12.97 -21.15 -13.58
C ALA A 167 13.39 -21.40 -12.12
N PRO A 168 13.20 -22.61 -11.58
CA PRO A 168 13.57 -22.92 -10.22
C PRO A 168 15.08 -22.78 -10.05
N ALA A 169 15.50 -22.20 -8.93
CA ALA A 169 16.90 -22.19 -8.51
C ALA A 169 17.46 -23.62 -8.49
N PRO A 170 18.71 -23.86 -8.93
CA PRO A 170 19.25 -25.20 -9.05
C PRO A 170 19.39 -25.87 -7.67
N GLU A 171 18.91 -27.12 -7.61
CA GLU A 171 19.10 -28.06 -6.52
C GLU A 171 20.58 -28.17 -6.15
N ALA A 172 20.91 -27.88 -4.89
CA ALA A 172 22.13 -28.37 -4.28
C ALA A 172 21.92 -29.84 -3.89
N THR A 173 22.81 -30.68 -4.42
CA THR A 173 22.88 -32.13 -4.27
C THR A 173 22.93 -32.59 -2.81
N GLU A 174 22.02 -33.52 -2.52
CA GLU A 174 22.07 -34.64 -1.58
C GLU A 174 23.32 -34.79 -0.69
N ALA A 175 23.13 -34.58 0.62
CA ALA A 175 24.02 -35.10 1.66
C ALA A 175 23.19 -35.86 2.70
N THR A 176 23.58 -37.13 2.85
CA THR A 176 23.10 -38.24 3.67
C THR A 176 22.57 -37.88 5.07
N ARG A 177 21.43 -38.50 5.42
CA ARG A 177 20.76 -38.47 6.73
C ARG A 177 21.40 -39.45 7.72
N PRO A 178 21.66 -39.07 8.98
CA PRO A 178 21.56 -39.99 10.10
C PRO A 178 20.37 -39.66 11.01
N THR A 179 19.79 -40.70 11.59
CA THR A 179 18.62 -40.78 12.47
C THR A 179 18.84 -40.08 13.82
N PRO A 180 17.77 -39.76 14.59
CA PRO A 180 17.81 -38.77 15.66
C PRO A 180 18.38 -39.33 16.96
N SER A 181 19.15 -38.50 17.67
CA SER A 181 19.47 -38.71 19.08
C SER A 181 19.03 -37.48 19.88
N VAL A 182 18.11 -37.73 20.81
CA VAL A 182 17.61 -36.82 21.85
C VAL A 182 18.77 -36.37 22.72
N VAL A 183 19.04 -35.06 22.87
CA VAL A 183 19.57 -34.47 24.12
C VAL A 183 19.21 -32.98 24.24
N THR A 184 19.01 -32.59 25.50
CA THR A 184 18.49 -31.39 26.16
C THR A 184 19.18 -30.05 25.92
N ALA A 185 18.44 -29.00 26.32
CA ALA A 185 18.78 -27.59 26.46
C ALA A 185 20.19 -27.28 26.99
N GLY A 186 20.80 -26.24 26.42
CA GLY A 186 22.03 -25.63 26.91
C GLY A 186 22.34 -24.32 26.19
N THR A 187 22.37 -23.25 26.97
CA THR A 187 22.76 -21.87 26.71
C THR A 187 23.93 -21.67 25.73
N SER A 188 23.85 -20.67 24.85
CA SER A 188 25.05 -20.00 24.34
C SER A 188 24.82 -18.50 24.12
N THR A 189 25.72 -17.74 24.74
CA THR A 189 26.00 -16.32 24.54
C THR A 189 26.92 -16.10 23.33
N SER A 190 26.94 -14.84 22.87
CA SER A 190 28.00 -14.15 22.11
C SER A 190 27.89 -14.17 20.57
N PRO A 191 28.54 -13.24 19.84
CA PRO A 191 28.44 -11.78 19.89
C PRO A 191 28.23 -11.19 18.47
N ALA A 192 28.19 -9.86 18.38
CA ALA A 192 28.04 -9.08 17.15
C ALA A 192 29.27 -9.17 16.22
N ASP A 193 29.04 -9.22 14.91
CA ASP A 193 29.96 -8.74 13.89
C ASP A 193 29.19 -8.00 12.79
N ASN A 194 29.69 -6.81 12.49
CA ASN A 194 29.11 -5.82 11.61
C ASN A 194 29.80 -5.92 10.24
N LYS A 195 29.06 -5.98 9.13
CA LYS A 195 29.60 -5.57 7.84
C LYS A 195 28.50 -4.98 6.96
N THR A 196 28.77 -3.74 6.58
CA THR A 196 28.09 -2.95 5.57
C THR A 196 28.09 -3.67 4.23
N ASP A 197 27.07 -3.38 3.42
CA ASP A 197 27.16 -2.96 2.02
C ASP A 197 25.85 -3.30 1.34
N ASN A 198 25.04 -2.29 1.01
CA ASN A 198 24.25 -2.25 -0.24
C ASN A 198 23.48 -0.92 -0.32
N ALA A 199 23.94 -0.08 -1.26
CA ALA A 199 23.21 1.08 -1.74
C ALA A 199 22.00 0.63 -2.58
N PRO A 200 20.80 1.23 -2.44
CA PRO A 200 19.73 1.01 -3.40
C PRO A 200 19.82 2.00 -4.56
N LYS A 201 19.81 1.44 -5.76
CA LYS A 201 19.72 2.16 -7.03
C LYS A 201 18.37 2.89 -7.10
N THR A 202 18.47 4.15 -7.49
CA THR A 202 17.36 5.06 -7.85
C THR A 202 16.56 4.50 -9.02
N ASN A 203 15.23 4.60 -8.96
CA ASN A 203 14.38 4.53 -10.16
C ASN A 203 13.49 5.80 -10.22
N PRO A 204 13.34 6.45 -11.38
CA PRO A 204 12.77 7.78 -11.48
C PRO A 204 11.26 7.67 -11.68
N SER A 205 10.49 8.05 -10.67
CA SER A 205 9.11 8.47 -10.88
C SER A 205 9.08 9.97 -10.71
N GLY A 206 8.95 10.65 -11.84
CA GLY A 206 8.96 12.10 -11.94
C GLY A 206 7.93 12.73 -11.03
N ASN A 207 8.37 13.81 -10.38
CA ASN A 207 7.54 14.82 -9.77
C ASN A 207 6.37 15.19 -10.70
N LEU A 208 5.16 14.92 -10.23
CA LEU A 208 4.04 15.84 -10.41
C LEU A 208 3.73 16.38 -9.02
N SER A 209 4.59 17.30 -8.59
CA SER A 209 4.30 18.24 -7.52
C SER A 209 3.12 19.09 -7.98
N ASN A 210 1.95 18.88 -7.39
CA ASN A 210 0.92 19.90 -7.37
C ASN A 210 1.43 21.00 -6.44
N GLU A 211 2.14 21.97 -7.01
CA GLU A 211 2.34 23.29 -6.42
C GLU A 211 0.96 23.92 -6.22
N HIS A 212 0.42 23.81 -5.00
CA HIS A 212 -0.64 24.70 -4.57
C HIS A 212 0.03 26.05 -4.35
N THR A 213 -0.06 26.90 -5.38
CA THR A 213 0.37 28.29 -5.31
C THR A 213 -0.58 29.02 -4.37
N ASP A 214 -0.13 29.22 -3.13
CA ASP A 214 -0.65 30.27 -2.25
C ASP A 214 -0.31 31.62 -2.89
N LYS A 215 -1.16 32.06 -3.83
CA LYS A 215 -1.21 33.46 -4.23
C LYS A 215 -2.09 34.19 -3.24
N GLU A 216 -1.40 34.92 -2.39
CA GLU A 216 -1.88 36.08 -1.65
C GLU A 216 -2.89 36.89 -2.50
N ASN A 217 -4.10 37.03 -1.99
CA ASN A 217 -5.00 38.11 -2.36
C ASN A 217 -5.38 38.82 -1.05
N ASN A 218 -4.56 39.80 -0.69
CA ASN A 218 -4.96 41.01 0.00
C ASN A 218 -4.68 42.17 -0.95
#